data_AF-A0A2D8LP08-F1
#
_entry.id   AF-A0A2D8LP08-F1
#
_cell.length_a   1.000
_cell.length_b   1.000
_cell.length_c   1.000
_cell.angle_alpha   90.00
_cell.angle_beta   90.00
_cell.angle_gamma   90.00
#
_symmetry.space_group_name_H-M   'P 1'
#
loop_
_entity.id
_entity.type
_entity.pdbx_description
1 polymer ?
#
loop_
_entity_poly.entity_id
_entity_poly.type
_entity_poly.pdbx_seq_one_letter_code
_entity_poly.pdbx_strand_id
1 'polypeptide(L)'
;MKITTLTLLLLLLIVPKSNAQDDGLLGAVAGVAAIGAVIVAVDQMKEQAELNATEWLLNNHPEMNSFSLKTLSFDGKKAKDMSSVSVITYKIQEFELQDKPELDGKKYVLFGFTSYGWANEMGVDLNRIIWHMIDKEEWINMMVAYVKTASQEQNEEKIRDLLKSGKIVNKGVREGFDLTIPFYRMNGDMYSVQDYNEMMKLIYNERSLGIYLKATENLVQIGRGDIIDIHEFFTEND
;
A
#
# COMPACT_ATOMS: atom_id res chain seq x y z
N MET A 1 -78.83 9.35 0.73
CA MET A 1 -78.47 10.58 -0.02
C MET A 1 -77.28 11.20 0.69
N LYS A 2 -76.08 11.40 0.13
CA LYS A 2 -75.60 11.49 -1.25
C LYS A 2 -74.23 10.79 -1.37
N ILE A 3 -74.01 10.26 -2.57
CA ILE A 3 -72.78 9.69 -3.12
C ILE A 3 -72.01 10.84 -3.79
N THR A 4 -70.68 10.86 -3.67
CA THR A 4 -69.73 11.34 -4.70
C THR A 4 -68.30 10.99 -4.26
N THR A 5 -67.75 9.86 -4.73
CA THR A 5 -66.87 9.66 -5.92
C THR A 5 -65.38 9.98 -5.70
N LEU A 6 -64.64 8.87 -5.64
CA LEU A 6 -63.27 8.66 -6.06
C LEU A 6 -62.99 9.29 -7.45
N THR A 7 -61.97 10.15 -7.55
CA THR A 7 -61.27 10.37 -8.83
C THR A 7 -59.78 10.55 -8.58
N LEU A 8 -59.06 9.48 -8.90
CA LEU A 8 -57.63 9.34 -9.08
C LEU A 8 -57.19 10.05 -10.39
N LEU A 9 -55.91 10.42 -10.46
CA LEU A 9 -55.11 10.50 -11.70
C LEU A 9 -55.46 11.60 -12.73
N LEU A 10 -54.72 12.71 -12.70
CA LEU A 10 -54.03 13.34 -13.86
C LEU A 10 -53.57 14.75 -13.45
N LEU A 11 -52.30 14.93 -13.10
CA LEU A 11 -51.62 16.24 -13.22
C LEU A 11 -50.08 16.11 -13.24
N LEU A 12 -49.57 14.93 -13.59
CA LEU A 12 -48.14 14.61 -13.61
C LEU A 12 -47.44 14.83 -14.97
N LEU A 13 -47.95 15.71 -15.84
CA LEU A 13 -47.36 15.87 -17.18
C LEU A 13 -47.34 17.32 -17.65
N ILE A 14 -46.54 18.18 -17.02
CA ILE A 14 -45.91 19.31 -17.74
C ILE A 14 -44.51 19.55 -17.17
N VAL A 15 -43.49 19.00 -17.86
CA VAL A 15 -42.11 19.49 -17.80
C VAL A 15 -41.85 20.18 -19.14
N PRO A 16 -41.19 21.35 -19.14
CA PRO A 16 -40.09 21.52 -20.06
C PRO A 16 -38.80 21.81 -19.30
N LYS A 17 -37.73 21.16 -19.77
CA LYS A 17 -36.35 21.40 -19.35
C LYS A 17 -35.91 22.78 -19.87
N SER A 18 -35.29 23.59 -19.03
CA SER A 18 -34.29 24.56 -19.47
C SER A 18 -33.02 24.43 -18.64
N ASN A 19 -31.96 23.93 -19.27
CA ASN A 19 -30.59 24.05 -18.78
C ASN A 19 -30.06 25.41 -19.23
N ALA A 20 -29.68 26.25 -18.28
CA ALA A 20 -28.75 27.35 -18.50
C ALA A 20 -27.79 27.34 -17.30
N GLN A 21 -26.53 27.02 -17.56
CA GLN A 21 -25.45 27.07 -16.59
C GLN A 21 -25.26 28.51 -16.12
N ASP A 22 -25.00 28.69 -14.83
CA ASP A 22 -23.96 29.62 -14.38
C ASP A 22 -23.19 28.99 -13.22
N ASP A 23 -21.87 29.08 -13.32
CA ASP A 23 -20.86 28.49 -12.43
C ASP A 23 -20.82 29.23 -11.09
N GLY A 24 -20.52 28.50 -10.01
CA GLY A 24 -19.96 29.14 -8.81
C GLY A 24 -20.36 28.52 -7.47
N LEU A 25 -19.62 27.50 -7.06
CA LEU A 25 -19.17 27.24 -5.68
C LEU A 25 -20.15 27.67 -4.56
N LEU A 26 -21.06 26.77 -4.15
CA LEU A 26 -21.79 26.93 -2.89
C LEU A 26 -21.84 25.62 -2.09
N GLY A 27 -21.10 25.62 -0.98
CA GLY A 27 -21.60 25.10 0.30
C GLY A 27 -21.31 23.64 0.61
N ALA A 28 -20.07 23.35 1.00
CA ALA A 28 -19.75 22.17 1.81
C ALA A 28 -20.38 22.31 3.21
N VAL A 29 -21.57 21.74 3.43
CA VAL A 29 -22.05 21.36 4.76
C VAL A 29 -22.91 20.10 4.65
N ALA A 30 -22.45 19.02 5.26
CA ALA A 30 -23.18 17.80 5.65
C ALA A 30 -23.91 16.98 4.54
N GLY A 31 -23.24 15.91 4.09
CA GLY A 31 -23.90 14.69 3.61
C GLY A 31 -24.28 14.64 2.12
N VAL A 32 -23.45 13.95 1.33
CA VAL A 32 -23.71 13.44 -0.04
C VAL A 32 -24.07 14.50 -1.09
N ALA A 33 -23.06 14.99 -1.80
CA ALA A 33 -23.24 15.84 -2.97
C ALA A 33 -23.73 15.03 -4.20
N ALA A 34 -24.76 15.56 -4.85
CA ALA A 34 -25.49 14.95 -5.96
C ALA A 34 -24.71 14.96 -7.30
N ILE A 35 -24.34 13.75 -7.72
CA ILE A 35 -24.09 13.21 -9.08
C ILE A 35 -23.49 14.13 -10.16
N GLY A 36 -22.19 13.91 -10.39
CA GLY A 36 -21.47 14.26 -11.62
C GLY A 36 -19.96 14.26 -11.41
N ALA A 37 -19.34 13.08 -11.45
CA ALA A 37 -17.98 12.75 -11.00
C ALA A 37 -17.88 12.55 -9.48
N VAL A 38 -17.91 11.29 -9.04
CA VAL A 38 -17.50 10.89 -7.69
C VAL A 38 -16.00 11.15 -7.58
N ILE A 39 -15.60 12.34 -7.15
CA ILE A 39 -14.24 12.56 -6.67
C ILE A 39 -14.21 12.00 -5.26
N VAL A 40 -13.83 10.73 -5.14
CA VAL A 40 -13.33 10.24 -3.84
C VAL A 40 -12.04 11.00 -3.58
N ALA A 41 -11.98 11.75 -2.47
CA ALA A 41 -10.74 12.37 -2.05
C ALA A 41 -9.75 11.26 -1.69
N VAL A 42 -8.54 11.28 -2.27
CA VAL A 42 -7.47 10.31 -1.98
C VAL A 42 -7.23 10.18 -0.48
N ASP A 43 -7.38 11.30 0.24
CA ASP A 43 -7.27 11.36 1.70
C ASP A 43 -8.28 10.46 2.41
N GLN A 44 -9.54 10.43 1.96
CA GLN A 44 -10.57 9.56 2.56
C GLN A 44 -10.24 8.08 2.37
N MET A 45 -9.72 7.70 1.21
CA MET A 45 -9.31 6.32 0.96
C MET A 45 -8.05 5.95 1.77
N LYS A 46 -7.12 6.89 1.93
CA LYS A 46 -5.94 6.72 2.79
C LYS A 46 -6.37 6.52 4.25
N GLU A 47 -7.26 7.35 4.76
CA GLU A 47 -7.84 7.23 6.11
C GLU A 47 -8.52 5.86 6.31
N GLN A 48 -9.34 5.42 5.36
CA GLN A 48 -9.96 4.08 5.43
C GLN A 48 -8.92 2.96 5.41
N ALA A 49 -7.91 3.06 4.55
CA ALA A 49 -6.85 2.06 4.47
C ALA A 49 -6.00 2.00 5.74
N GLU A 50 -5.76 3.14 6.42
CA GLU A 50 -5.06 3.21 7.71
C GLU A 50 -5.90 2.68 8.86
N LEU A 51 -7.20 3.01 8.90
CA LEU A 51 -8.13 2.45 9.88
C LEU A 51 -8.19 0.92 9.77
N ASN A 52 -8.30 0.42 8.55
CA ASN A 52 -8.33 -1.01 8.24
C ASN A 52 -7.07 -1.75 8.68
N ALA A 53 -5.89 -1.17 8.42
CA ALA A 53 -4.62 -1.74 8.88
C ALA A 53 -4.51 -1.72 10.40
N THR A 54 -5.03 -0.67 11.05
CA THR A 54 -5.10 -0.56 12.51
C THR A 54 -5.99 -1.63 13.12
N GLU A 55 -7.19 -1.86 12.57
CA GLU A 55 -8.09 -2.91 13.01
C GLU A 55 -7.48 -4.30 12.85
N TRP A 56 -6.81 -4.57 11.72
CA TRP A 56 -6.09 -5.83 11.54
C TRP A 56 -5.01 -6.01 12.60
N LEU A 57 -4.21 -4.97 12.87
CA LEU A 57 -3.13 -5.00 13.86
C LEU A 57 -3.68 -5.29 15.26
N LEU A 58 -4.74 -4.60 15.70
CA LEU A 58 -5.35 -4.82 17.02
C LEU A 58 -5.93 -6.24 17.19
N ASN A 59 -6.43 -6.84 16.11
CA ASN A 59 -6.99 -8.19 16.14
C ASN A 59 -5.94 -9.31 16.12
N ASN A 60 -4.75 -9.05 15.55
CA ASN A 60 -3.70 -10.06 15.36
C ASN A 60 -2.50 -9.88 16.30
N HIS A 61 -2.31 -8.67 16.81
CA HIS A 61 -1.24 -8.27 17.73
C HIS A 61 -1.83 -7.56 18.97
N PRO A 62 -2.70 -8.22 19.74
CA PRO A 62 -3.35 -7.62 20.91
C PRO A 62 -2.35 -7.22 22.02
N GLU A 63 -1.10 -7.69 21.96
CA GLU A 63 -0.01 -7.30 22.83
C GLU A 63 0.50 -5.86 22.60
N MET A 64 0.22 -5.27 21.43
CA MET A 64 0.73 -3.96 21.04
C MET A 64 -0.12 -2.84 21.68
N ASN A 65 0.45 -2.12 22.66
CA ASN A 65 -0.30 -1.15 23.46
C ASN A 65 -0.18 0.31 22.98
N SER A 66 0.90 0.66 22.28
CA SER A 66 1.17 2.03 21.82
C SER A 66 2.04 1.98 20.57
N PHE A 67 1.50 2.46 19.45
CA PHE A 67 2.17 2.39 18.16
C PHE A 67 1.72 3.52 17.23
N SER A 68 2.62 3.93 16.35
CA SER A 68 2.36 4.77 15.20
C SER A 68 2.16 3.88 13.98
N LEU A 69 1.16 4.17 13.15
CA LEU A 69 0.92 3.52 11.85
C LEU A 69 0.83 4.59 10.76
N LYS A 70 1.64 4.46 9.71
CA LYS A 70 1.66 5.42 8.59
C LYS A 70 1.76 4.71 7.25
N THR A 71 0.88 5.04 6.31
CA THR A 71 0.93 4.46 4.96
C THR A 71 2.02 5.08 4.09
N LEU A 72 2.71 4.27 3.29
CA LEU A 72 3.68 4.71 2.28
C LEU A 72 3.08 4.79 0.87
N SER A 73 2.20 3.84 0.51
CA SER A 73 1.81 3.61 -0.88
C SER A 73 0.89 4.65 -1.52
N PHE A 74 0.47 5.70 -0.81
CA PHE A 74 -0.53 6.68 -1.27
C PHE A 74 0.00 8.10 -1.50
N ASP A 75 1.25 8.39 -1.13
CA ASP A 75 1.78 9.75 -1.27
C ASP A 75 1.94 10.12 -2.76
N GLY A 76 1.22 11.15 -3.21
CA GLY A 76 1.27 11.68 -4.58
C GLY A 76 0.47 10.89 -5.63
N LYS A 77 -0.32 9.87 -5.25
CA LYS A 77 -1.14 9.08 -6.19
C LYS A 77 -2.54 9.65 -6.35
N LYS A 78 -3.16 9.43 -7.53
CA LYS A 78 -4.57 9.78 -7.79
C LYS A 78 -5.49 8.64 -7.36
N ALA A 79 -6.72 8.95 -6.98
CA ALA A 79 -7.70 7.95 -6.49
C ALA A 79 -7.91 6.78 -7.48
N LYS A 80 -8.00 7.09 -8.79
CA LYS A 80 -8.12 6.07 -9.85
C LYS A 80 -6.91 5.15 -9.97
N ASP A 81 -5.73 5.59 -9.53
CA ASP A 81 -4.49 4.83 -9.55
C ASP A 81 -4.33 4.00 -8.26
N MET A 82 -5.24 4.13 -7.29
CA MET A 82 -5.23 3.34 -6.05
C MET A 82 -5.72 1.92 -6.30
N SER A 83 -6.80 1.72 -7.06
CA SER A 83 -7.35 0.39 -7.33
C SER A 83 -6.39 -0.54 -8.10
N SER A 84 -5.36 0.03 -8.74
CA SER A 84 -4.29 -0.71 -9.42
C SER A 84 -3.06 -0.96 -8.55
N VAL A 85 -2.98 -0.37 -7.35
CA VAL A 85 -1.96 -0.72 -6.35
C VAL A 85 -2.19 -2.18 -5.96
N SER A 86 -1.14 -3.00 -6.09
CA SER A 86 -1.13 -4.43 -5.79
C SER A 86 -0.55 -4.75 -4.41
N VAL A 87 0.08 -3.77 -3.77
CA VAL A 87 0.60 -3.87 -2.40
C VAL A 87 0.55 -2.50 -1.73
N ILE A 88 -0.09 -2.43 -0.58
CA ILE A 88 -0.10 -1.27 0.31
C ILE A 88 0.90 -1.56 1.43
N THR A 89 1.72 -0.57 1.77
CA THR A 89 2.76 -0.71 2.81
C THR A 89 2.52 0.28 3.92
N TYR A 90 2.61 -0.19 5.16
CA TYR A 90 2.44 0.62 6.35
C TYR A 90 3.69 0.50 7.23
N LYS A 91 4.27 1.65 7.62
CA LYS A 91 5.30 1.70 8.67
C LYS A 91 4.61 1.67 10.02
N ILE A 92 5.00 0.72 10.85
CA ILE A 92 4.51 0.58 12.22
C ILE A 92 5.70 0.75 13.15
N GLN A 93 5.58 1.61 14.14
CA GLN A 93 6.61 1.78 15.17
C GLN A 93 5.98 1.92 16.54
N GLU A 94 6.38 1.03 17.45
CA GLU A 94 5.98 1.10 18.86
C GLU A 94 6.61 2.33 19.55
N PHE A 95 5.99 2.79 20.62
CA PHE A 95 6.53 3.86 21.47
C PHE A 95 6.02 3.74 22.90
N GLU A 96 6.72 4.37 23.84
CA GLU A 96 6.24 4.52 25.21
C GLU A 96 5.34 5.75 25.37
N LEU A 97 4.16 5.56 25.97
CA LEU A 97 3.19 6.65 26.13
C LEU A 97 3.69 7.69 27.15
N GLN A 98 4.03 8.88 26.67
CA GLN A 98 4.45 10.03 27.47
C GLN A 98 4.04 11.36 26.82
N ASP A 99 4.23 12.50 27.50
CA ASP A 99 4.03 13.81 26.88
C ASP A 99 5.05 14.01 25.75
N LYS A 100 4.56 14.18 24.52
CA LYS A 100 5.35 14.20 23.28
C LYS A 100 6.20 12.93 23.13
N PRO A 101 5.58 11.77 22.84
CA PRO A 101 6.29 10.51 22.72
C PRO A 101 7.29 10.56 21.56
N GLU A 102 8.45 9.94 21.76
CA GLU A 102 9.42 9.70 20.71
C GLU A 102 9.15 8.32 20.09
N LEU A 103 9.37 8.18 18.78
CA LEU A 103 9.23 6.89 18.11
C LEU A 103 10.56 6.15 18.20
N ASP A 104 10.74 5.41 19.29
CA ASP A 104 11.99 4.72 19.66
C ASP A 104 11.80 3.21 19.88
N GLY A 105 10.57 2.72 19.83
CA GLY A 105 10.25 1.31 20.00
C GLY A 105 10.47 0.47 18.74
N LYS A 106 10.04 -0.79 18.83
CA LYS A 106 10.22 -1.78 17.78
C LYS A 106 9.49 -1.38 16.49
N LYS A 107 10.16 -1.62 15.36
CA LYS A 107 9.69 -1.27 14.02
C LYS A 107 9.19 -2.49 13.27
N TYR A 108 8.13 -2.31 12.51
CA TYR A 108 7.56 -3.30 11.59
C TYR A 108 7.09 -2.64 10.30
N VAL A 109 7.00 -3.44 9.25
CA VAL A 109 6.29 -3.07 8.02
C VAL A 109 5.18 -4.08 7.78
N LEU A 110 3.97 -3.57 7.58
CA LEU A 110 2.82 -4.38 7.20
C LEU A 110 2.60 -4.27 5.70
N PHE A 111 2.67 -5.39 5.00
CA PHE A 111 2.21 -5.52 3.62
C PHE A 111 0.74 -5.90 3.60
N GLY A 112 -0.08 -5.08 2.94
CA GLY A 112 -1.43 -5.44 2.51
C GLY A 112 -1.40 -5.75 1.03
N PHE A 113 -1.31 -7.02 0.66
CA PHE A 113 -1.38 -7.46 -0.74
C PHE A 113 -2.82 -7.42 -1.21
N THR A 114 -3.08 -6.62 -2.23
CA THR A 114 -4.43 -6.30 -2.68
C THR A 114 -4.79 -7.07 -3.94
N SER A 115 -6.04 -7.50 -4.00
CA SER A 115 -6.62 -8.11 -5.21
C SER A 115 -7.32 -7.05 -6.08
N TYR A 116 -7.58 -7.37 -7.35
CA TYR A 116 -8.34 -6.47 -8.21
C TYR A 116 -9.68 -6.04 -7.56
N GLY A 117 -9.96 -4.74 -7.61
CA GLY A 117 -11.17 -4.17 -7.02
C GLY A 117 -11.17 -4.04 -5.49
N TRP A 118 -10.00 -4.15 -4.84
CA TRP A 118 -9.85 -3.90 -3.40
C TRP A 118 -10.29 -2.50 -2.96
N ALA A 119 -10.26 -1.54 -3.89
CA ALA A 119 -10.75 -0.19 -3.69
C ALA A 119 -11.64 0.22 -4.87
N ASN A 120 -12.77 0.85 -4.56
CA ASN A 120 -13.68 1.43 -5.54
C ASN A 120 -14.36 2.68 -4.97
N GLU A 121 -15.33 3.25 -5.71
CA GLU A 121 -16.05 4.46 -5.31
C GLU A 121 -16.82 4.35 -3.98
N MET A 122 -17.09 3.12 -3.51
CA MET A 122 -17.75 2.83 -2.23
C MET A 122 -16.76 2.61 -1.07
N GLY A 123 -15.44 2.62 -1.32
CA GLY A 123 -14.40 2.44 -0.30
C GLY A 123 -13.52 1.21 -0.51
N VAL A 124 -12.92 0.73 0.59
CA VAL A 124 -11.96 -0.39 0.63
C VAL A 124 -12.63 -1.69 1.07
N ASP A 125 -12.36 -2.81 0.37
CA ASP A 125 -12.83 -4.17 0.71
C ASP A 125 -11.71 -4.99 1.38
N LEU A 126 -11.85 -5.18 2.69
CA LEU A 126 -10.91 -5.89 3.56
C LEU A 126 -10.72 -7.38 3.20
N ASN A 127 -11.76 -8.03 2.66
CA ASN A 127 -11.69 -9.46 2.34
C ASN A 127 -10.77 -9.76 1.15
N ARG A 128 -10.28 -8.71 0.49
CA ARG A 128 -9.41 -8.78 -0.69
C ARG A 128 -7.96 -8.44 -0.37
N ILE A 129 -7.62 -8.28 0.91
CA ILE A 129 -6.29 -7.95 1.38
C ILE A 129 -5.68 -9.14 2.12
N ILE A 130 -4.52 -9.59 1.64
CA ILE A 130 -3.68 -10.56 2.36
C ILE A 130 -2.62 -9.78 3.13
N TRP A 131 -2.65 -9.92 4.44
CA TRP A 131 -1.75 -9.20 5.34
C TRP A 131 -0.49 -10.01 5.64
N HIS A 132 0.66 -9.35 5.62
CA HIS A 132 1.94 -9.94 6.01
C HIS A 132 2.77 -8.89 6.75
N MET A 133 2.92 -9.06 8.07
CA MET A 133 3.75 -8.20 8.89
C MET A 133 5.17 -8.75 8.96
N ILE A 134 6.15 -7.87 8.78
CA ILE A 134 7.57 -8.21 8.85
C ILE A 134 8.30 -7.25 9.79
N ASP A 135 9.30 -7.76 10.49
CA ASP A 135 10.24 -6.95 11.27
C ASP A 135 11.56 -6.77 10.51
N LYS A 136 12.54 -6.14 11.17
CA LYS A 136 13.85 -5.89 10.60
C LYS A 136 14.58 -7.16 10.18
N GLU A 137 14.50 -8.23 10.98
CA GLU A 137 15.21 -9.47 10.69
C GLU A 137 14.64 -10.11 9.43
N GLU A 138 13.31 -10.23 9.38
CA GLU A 138 12.62 -10.79 8.22
C GLU A 138 12.82 -9.94 6.96
N TRP A 139 12.80 -8.60 7.09
CA TRP A 139 13.13 -7.71 5.97
C TRP A 139 14.53 -7.98 5.42
N ILE A 140 15.53 -8.11 6.29
CA ILE A 140 16.90 -8.40 5.87
C ILE A 140 16.99 -9.78 5.22
N ASN A 141 16.28 -10.80 5.73
CA ASN A 141 16.22 -12.12 5.11
C ASN A 141 15.64 -12.05 3.68
N MET A 142 14.53 -11.33 3.51
CA MET A 142 13.93 -11.07 2.19
C MET A 142 14.92 -10.35 1.27
N MET A 143 15.65 -9.35 1.76
CA MET A 143 16.61 -8.58 0.96
C MET A 143 17.86 -9.39 0.60
N VAL A 144 18.32 -10.27 1.47
CA VAL A 144 19.38 -11.24 1.15
C VAL A 144 18.94 -12.13 0.00
N ALA A 145 17.75 -12.74 0.08
CA ALA A 145 17.22 -13.60 -0.97
C ALA A 145 17.04 -12.83 -2.28
N TYR A 146 16.52 -11.60 -2.21
CA TYR A 146 16.37 -10.74 -3.37
C TYR A 146 17.72 -10.40 -4.04
N VAL A 147 18.75 -10.05 -3.25
CA VAL A 147 20.09 -9.76 -3.78
C VAL A 147 20.72 -10.99 -4.43
N LYS A 148 20.54 -12.20 -3.85
CA LYS A 148 20.98 -13.46 -4.47
C LYS A 148 20.25 -13.73 -5.80
N THR A 149 18.98 -13.37 -5.90
CA THR A 149 18.17 -13.45 -7.13
C THR A 149 18.61 -12.43 -8.18
N ALA A 150 19.05 -11.25 -7.73
CA ALA A 150 19.34 -10.09 -8.56
C ALA A 150 20.83 -9.93 -8.94
N SER A 151 21.74 -10.75 -8.41
CA SER A 151 23.19 -10.59 -8.60
C SER A 151 23.95 -11.92 -8.69
N GLN A 152 25.25 -11.85 -9.00
CA GLN A 152 26.15 -13.01 -8.94
C GLN A 152 26.59 -13.34 -7.51
N GLU A 153 26.36 -12.46 -6.55
CA GLU A 153 26.79 -12.67 -5.17
C GLU A 153 25.87 -13.70 -4.49
N GLN A 154 26.48 -14.73 -3.92
CA GLN A 154 25.78 -15.83 -3.25
C GLN A 154 26.21 -15.98 -1.78
N ASN A 155 27.27 -15.29 -1.36
CA ASN A 155 27.72 -15.27 0.03
C ASN A 155 26.73 -14.48 0.89
N GLU A 156 25.94 -15.20 1.68
CA GLU A 156 24.90 -14.62 2.53
C GLU A 156 25.44 -13.65 3.57
N GLU A 157 26.52 -14.01 4.26
CA GLU A 157 27.11 -13.19 5.32
C GLU A 157 27.54 -11.83 4.77
N LYS A 158 28.26 -11.85 3.64
CA LYS A 158 28.67 -10.62 2.94
C LYS A 158 27.48 -9.78 2.49
N ILE A 159 26.42 -10.39 1.93
CA ILE A 159 25.22 -9.65 1.52
C ILE A 159 24.55 -9.01 2.74
N ARG A 160 24.40 -9.78 3.82
CA ARG A 160 23.74 -9.34 5.04
C ARG A 160 24.49 -8.18 5.70
N ASP A 161 25.82 -8.24 5.74
CA ASP A 161 26.63 -7.16 6.29
C ASP A 161 26.52 -5.88 5.45
N LEU A 162 26.58 -6.00 4.12
CA LEU A 162 26.41 -4.87 3.22
C LEU A 162 24.99 -4.27 3.24
N LEU A 163 23.97 -5.08 3.52
CA LEU A 163 22.60 -4.58 3.74
C LEU A 163 22.44 -3.88 5.09
N LYS A 164 23.35 -4.09 6.05
CA LYS A 164 23.33 -3.37 7.33
C LYS A 164 24.14 -2.07 7.27
N SER A 165 25.30 -2.08 6.61
CA SER A 165 26.20 -0.91 6.52
C SER A 165 25.94 -0.02 5.30
N GLY A 166 25.42 -0.62 4.22
CA GLY A 166 25.31 0.01 2.91
C GLY A 166 23.91 0.57 2.61
N LYS A 167 23.68 0.85 1.33
CA LYS A 167 22.39 1.30 0.81
C LYS A 167 21.99 0.51 -0.42
N ILE A 168 20.73 0.10 -0.48
CA ILE A 168 20.13 -0.43 -1.71
C ILE A 168 19.94 0.74 -2.69
N VAL A 169 20.32 0.54 -3.94
CA VAL A 169 20.14 1.50 -5.05
C VAL A 169 19.63 0.77 -6.29
N ASN A 170 19.25 1.53 -7.32
CA ASN A 170 18.71 0.98 -8.57
C ASN A 170 19.61 -0.07 -9.23
N LYS A 171 20.94 0.07 -9.07
CA LYS A 171 21.94 -0.77 -9.73
C LYS A 171 22.50 -1.87 -8.83
N GLY A 172 22.03 -1.97 -7.59
CA GLY A 172 22.48 -3.00 -6.63
C GLY A 172 22.66 -2.47 -5.22
N VAL A 173 23.64 -3.01 -4.49
CA VAL A 173 23.97 -2.58 -3.13
C VAL A 173 25.28 -1.79 -3.16
N ARG A 174 25.24 -0.58 -2.60
CA ARG A 174 26.42 0.30 -2.48
C ARG A 174 26.89 0.37 -1.04
N GLU A 175 28.19 0.54 -0.86
CA GLU A 175 28.81 0.94 0.41
C GLU A 175 29.63 2.20 0.15
N GLY A 176 29.28 3.30 0.80
CA GLY A 176 29.84 4.62 0.45
C GLY A 176 29.55 5.01 -1.01
N PHE A 177 30.62 5.24 -1.78
CA PHE A 177 30.55 5.58 -3.21
C PHE A 177 30.63 4.37 -4.14
N ASP A 178 31.03 3.21 -3.62
CA ASP A 178 31.32 2.02 -4.43
C ASP A 178 30.08 1.14 -4.58
N LEU A 179 29.83 0.69 -5.81
CA LEU A 179 28.80 -0.31 -6.10
C LEU A 179 29.35 -1.71 -5.82
N THR A 180 29.25 -2.15 -4.56
CA THR A 180 29.86 -3.39 -4.06
C THR A 180 29.19 -4.65 -4.61
N ILE A 181 27.86 -4.67 -4.71
CA ILE A 181 27.11 -5.78 -5.33
C ILE A 181 26.31 -5.22 -6.50
N PRO A 182 26.78 -5.36 -7.75
CA PRO A 182 26.02 -4.95 -8.92
C PRO A 182 24.89 -5.93 -9.18
N PHE A 183 23.70 -5.41 -9.47
CA PHE A 183 22.60 -6.21 -9.98
C PHE A 183 22.74 -6.48 -11.48
N TYR A 184 22.17 -7.60 -11.91
CA TYR A 184 22.10 -7.96 -13.32
C TYR A 184 21.38 -6.88 -14.13
N ARG A 185 21.92 -6.60 -15.31
CA ARG A 185 21.23 -5.83 -16.34
C ARG A 185 20.46 -6.83 -17.21
N MET A 186 19.14 -6.78 -17.13
CA MET A 186 18.22 -7.69 -17.80
C MET A 186 17.29 -6.91 -18.71
N ASN A 187 16.82 -7.49 -19.81
CA ASN A 187 15.78 -6.81 -20.58
C ASN A 187 14.47 -6.75 -19.76
N GLY A 188 13.58 -5.80 -20.04
CA GLY A 188 12.37 -5.57 -19.26
C GLY A 188 11.37 -6.74 -19.26
N ASP A 189 11.52 -7.67 -20.19
CA ASP A 189 10.74 -8.90 -20.35
C ASP A 189 11.37 -10.12 -19.65
N MET A 190 12.52 -9.95 -18.98
CA MET A 190 13.23 -11.01 -18.28
C MET A 190 12.95 -10.99 -16.76
N TYR A 191 12.95 -12.19 -16.17
CA TYR A 191 12.68 -12.40 -14.76
C TYR A 191 13.63 -13.44 -14.18
N SER A 192 14.16 -13.17 -13.00
CA SER A 192 14.85 -14.17 -12.16
C SER A 192 13.97 -14.46 -10.95
N VAL A 193 13.84 -15.73 -10.58
CA VAL A 193 12.89 -16.18 -9.56
C VAL A 193 13.59 -17.04 -8.53
N GLN A 194 13.30 -16.79 -7.26
CA GLN A 194 13.72 -17.62 -6.15
C GLN A 194 12.51 -17.98 -5.27
N ASP A 195 12.39 -19.26 -4.94
CA ASP A 195 11.43 -19.70 -3.93
C ASP A 195 11.89 -19.21 -2.54
N TYR A 196 11.03 -18.50 -1.81
CA TYR A 196 11.41 -17.88 -0.54
C TYR A 196 10.84 -18.65 0.65
N ASN A 197 9.52 -18.76 0.73
CA ASN A 197 8.83 -19.50 1.77
C ASN A 197 7.50 -20.08 1.25
N GLU A 198 6.70 -20.70 2.11
CA GLU A 198 5.40 -21.29 1.72
C GLU A 198 4.40 -20.26 1.18
N MET A 199 4.54 -18.98 1.55
CA MET A 199 3.66 -17.91 1.10
C MET A 199 4.05 -17.38 -0.28
N MET A 200 5.35 -17.21 -0.55
CA MET A 200 5.79 -16.39 -1.69
C MET A 200 7.07 -16.85 -2.38
N LYS A 201 7.21 -16.39 -3.63
CA LYS A 201 8.48 -16.37 -4.38
C LYS A 201 8.93 -14.92 -4.55
N LEU A 202 10.22 -14.68 -4.51
CA LEU A 202 10.79 -13.38 -4.86
C LEU A 202 11.19 -13.39 -6.33
N ILE A 203 10.91 -12.28 -7.01
CA ILE A 203 11.17 -12.09 -8.42
C ILE A 203 11.99 -10.82 -8.62
N TYR A 204 13.10 -10.94 -9.34
CA TYR A 204 13.84 -9.81 -9.83
C TYR A 204 13.43 -9.47 -11.26
N ASN A 205 13.02 -8.23 -11.45
CA ASN A 205 12.96 -7.50 -12.71
C ASN A 205 13.63 -6.14 -12.44
N GLU A 206 14.39 -5.58 -13.39
CA GLU A 206 15.34 -4.47 -13.15
C GLU A 206 14.80 -3.31 -12.27
N ARG A 207 13.49 -3.06 -12.31
CA ARG A 207 12.86 -1.88 -11.68
C ARG A 207 12.12 -2.16 -10.38
N SER A 208 11.96 -3.41 -9.96
CA SER A 208 11.10 -3.76 -8.82
C SER A 208 11.55 -4.99 -8.06
N LEU A 209 11.06 -5.11 -6.83
CA LEU A 209 10.96 -6.38 -6.12
C LEU A 209 9.59 -6.95 -6.46
N GLY A 210 9.58 -8.04 -7.24
CA GLY A 210 8.37 -8.82 -7.45
C GLY A 210 8.17 -9.80 -6.31
N ILE A 211 6.94 -9.91 -5.83
CA ILE A 211 6.53 -10.93 -4.87
C ILE A 211 5.39 -11.71 -5.53
N TYR A 212 5.62 -12.99 -5.79
CA TYR A 212 4.58 -13.87 -6.30
C TYR A 212 3.95 -14.63 -5.14
N LEU A 213 2.67 -14.35 -4.87
CA LEU A 213 1.90 -14.97 -3.81
C LEU A 213 1.41 -16.33 -4.29
N LYS A 214 1.86 -17.41 -3.65
CA LYS A 214 1.56 -18.77 -4.08
C LYS A 214 0.08 -19.11 -3.92
N ALA A 215 -0.57 -18.60 -2.87
CA ALA A 215 -1.98 -18.91 -2.58
C ALA A 215 -2.96 -18.28 -3.59
N THR A 216 -2.64 -17.10 -4.13
CA THR A 216 -3.51 -16.37 -5.07
C THR A 216 -2.99 -16.36 -6.49
N GLU A 217 -1.79 -16.91 -6.71
CA GLU A 217 -1.10 -16.92 -7.99
C GLU A 217 -0.85 -15.51 -8.58
N ASN A 218 -0.80 -14.50 -7.72
CA ASN A 218 -0.65 -13.10 -8.12
C ASN A 218 0.80 -12.62 -7.97
N LEU A 219 1.30 -11.93 -8.99
CA LEU A 219 2.55 -11.16 -8.92
C LEU A 219 2.26 -9.72 -8.51
N VAL A 220 2.77 -9.33 -7.35
CA VAL A 220 2.79 -7.93 -6.90
C VAL A 220 4.19 -7.36 -7.09
N GLN A 221 4.29 -6.04 -7.24
CA GLN A 221 5.58 -5.38 -7.44
C GLN A 221 5.72 -4.20 -6.49
N ILE A 222 6.82 -4.19 -5.75
CA ILE A 222 7.23 -3.06 -4.93
C ILE A 222 8.25 -2.26 -5.73
N GLY A 223 7.96 -0.97 -5.91
CA GLY A 223 8.85 -0.06 -6.63
C GLY A 223 10.16 0.14 -5.88
N ARG A 224 11.22 0.48 -6.62
CA ARG A 224 12.55 0.67 -6.02
C ARG A 224 12.59 1.74 -4.92
N GLY A 225 11.84 2.83 -5.09
CA GLY A 225 11.70 3.88 -4.07
C GLY A 225 11.17 3.30 -2.76
N ASP A 226 10.04 2.59 -2.82
CA ASP A 226 9.44 1.95 -1.64
C ASP A 226 10.40 0.93 -0.98
N ILE A 227 11.17 0.16 -1.76
CA ILE A 227 12.20 -0.75 -1.19
C ILE A 227 13.24 0.04 -0.39
N ILE A 228 13.71 1.17 -0.93
CA ILE A 228 14.69 2.03 -0.25
C ILE A 228 14.06 2.62 1.01
N ASP A 229 12.83 3.15 0.91
CA ASP A 229 12.12 3.77 2.04
C ASP A 229 11.81 2.79 3.17
N ILE A 230 11.53 1.52 2.85
CA ILE A 230 11.36 0.43 3.83
C ILE A 230 12.71 0.08 4.45
N HIS A 231 13.74 -0.06 3.63
CA HIS A 231 15.07 -0.42 4.11
C HIS A 231 15.65 0.65 5.03
N GLU A 232 15.57 1.93 4.64
CA GLU A 232 15.98 3.07 5.48
C GLU A 232 15.13 3.16 6.73
N PHE A 233 13.83 2.85 6.69
CA PHE A 233 13.03 2.80 7.92
C PHE A 233 13.56 1.79 8.95
N PHE A 234 14.00 0.62 8.49
CA PHE A 234 14.57 -0.41 9.37
C PHE A 234 16.03 -0.18 9.78
N THR A 235 16.78 0.68 9.08
CA THR A 235 18.22 0.88 9.32
C THR A 235 18.61 2.27 9.78
N GLU A 236 17.77 3.29 9.57
CA GLU A 236 17.95 4.61 10.19
C GLU A 236 17.60 4.54 11.68
N ASN A 237 18.49 5.09 12.51
CA ASN A 237 18.43 5.13 13.98
C ASN A 237 18.84 3.85 14.74
N ASP A 238 19.65 2.99 14.14
CA ASP A 238 20.52 2.05 14.89
C ASP A 238 21.93 2.63 15.12
#